data_AF-A0A2X1Q7U3-F1
#
_entry.id   AF-A0A2X1Q7U3-F1
#
_cell.length_a   1.000
_cell.length_b   1.000
_cell.length_c   1.000
_cell.angle_alpha   90.00
_cell.angle_beta   90.00
_cell.angle_gamma   90.00
#
_symmetry.space_group_name_H-M   'P 1'
#
loop_
_entity.id
_entity.type
_entity.pdbx_description
1 polymer ?
#
loop_
_entity_poly.entity_id
_entity_poly.type
_entity_poly.pdbx_seq_one_letter_code
_entity_poly.pdbx_strand_id
1 'polypeptide(L)'
;MAVPYEPAEFDKEAFNCPYCQAYAKQTWGRLYPYYEDTGFPMHVSQCERCGEYSYWFEKSLLIPASANVEMPNPDMPEDCKSDYMEARSIVNLSPKGAAALLRLCLQRSALG
;
A
#
# COMPACT_ATOMS: atom_id res chain seq x y z
N MET A 1 11.90 -19.09 -7.28
CA MET A 1 11.77 -18.69 -5.87
C MET A 1 11.15 -17.30 -5.87
N ALA A 2 9.97 -17.12 -5.27
CA ALA A 2 9.40 -15.78 -5.12
C ALA A 2 10.22 -15.02 -4.08
N VAL A 3 10.63 -13.80 -4.38
CA VAL A 3 11.25 -12.92 -3.39
C VAL A 3 10.15 -12.57 -2.37
N PRO A 4 10.37 -12.74 -1.06
CA PRO A 4 9.35 -12.45 -0.05
C PRO A 4 8.94 -10.98 -0.13
N TYR A 5 7.65 -10.72 0.08
CA TYR A 5 7.12 -9.37 0.17
C TYR A 5 7.71 -8.68 1.41
N GLU A 6 8.30 -7.51 1.20
CA GLU A 6 8.86 -6.65 2.24
C GLU A 6 7.99 -5.40 2.37
N PRO A 7 7.29 -5.20 3.50
CA PRO A 7 6.38 -4.08 3.67
C PRO A 7 7.14 -2.75 3.73
N ALA A 8 6.45 -1.70 3.29
CA ALA A 8 6.83 -0.31 3.50
C ALA A 8 6.84 0.02 4.99
N GLU A 9 8.01 0.42 5.45
CA GLU A 9 8.26 0.95 6.80
C GLU A 9 9.01 2.27 6.67
N PHE A 10 8.77 3.16 7.64
CA PHE A 10 9.38 4.48 7.63
C PHE A 10 10.91 4.41 7.67
N ASP A 11 11.57 5.17 6.81
CA ASP A 11 13.04 5.31 6.70
C ASP A 11 13.79 4.04 6.25
N LYS A 12 13.06 3.05 5.75
CA LYS A 12 13.66 1.81 5.22
C LYS A 12 14.29 2.04 3.85
N GLU A 13 15.47 1.46 3.62
CA GLU A 13 16.24 1.67 2.38
C GLU A 13 15.53 1.10 1.14
N ALA A 14 14.89 -0.06 1.27
CA ALA A 14 14.15 -0.71 0.20
C ALA A 14 12.95 -1.51 0.72
N PHE A 15 11.88 -1.55 -0.06
CA PHE A 15 10.69 -2.35 0.19
C PHE A 15 9.91 -2.59 -1.11
N ASN A 16 8.88 -3.44 -1.07
CA ASN A 16 7.97 -3.63 -2.20
C ASN A 16 7.12 -2.38 -2.41
N CYS A 17 7.36 -1.68 -3.52
CA CYS A 17 6.66 -0.45 -3.86
C CYS A 17 5.14 -0.68 -3.89
N PRO A 18 4.33 0.12 -3.18
CA PRO A 18 2.89 -0.12 -3.10
C PRO A 18 2.16 0.16 -4.43
N TYR A 19 2.82 0.83 -5.38
CA TYR A 19 2.29 1.11 -6.73
C TYR A 19 2.66 0.01 -7.73
N CYS A 20 3.96 -0.27 -7.91
CA CYS A 20 4.43 -1.18 -8.95
C CYS A 20 4.83 -2.58 -8.44
N GLN A 21 4.73 -2.82 -7.14
CA GLN A 21 4.96 -4.08 -6.42
C GLN A 21 6.37 -4.67 -6.48
N ALA A 22 7.28 -4.06 -7.24
CA ALA A 22 8.68 -4.48 -7.21
C ALA A 22 9.34 -4.07 -5.90
N TYR A 23 10.20 -4.96 -5.43
CA TYR A 23 11.22 -4.61 -4.44
C TYR A 23 12.18 -3.58 -5.06
N ALA A 24 12.22 -2.39 -4.49
CA ALA A 24 13.01 -1.29 -5.01
C ALA A 24 13.49 -0.40 -3.87
N LYS A 25 14.68 0.18 -4.09
CA LYS A 25 15.21 1.23 -3.23
C LYS A 25 14.28 2.44 -3.20
N GLN A 26 14.23 3.08 -2.04
CA GLN A 26 13.39 4.23 -1.78
C GLN A 26 14.27 5.41 -1.41
N THR A 27 14.05 6.55 -2.07
CA THR A 27 14.69 7.82 -1.70
C THR A 27 13.75 8.63 -0.82
N TRP A 28 14.27 9.12 0.31
CA TRP A 28 13.47 9.79 1.32
C TRP A 28 13.65 11.31 1.28
N GLY A 29 12.56 12.03 1.52
CA GLY A 29 12.54 13.48 1.65
C GLY A 29 11.59 13.92 2.77
N ARG A 30 11.95 14.99 3.48
CA ARG A 30 11.05 15.66 4.42
C ARG A 30 10.31 16.79 3.70
N LEU A 31 9.02 16.93 3.96
CA LEU A 31 8.23 18.04 3.42
C LEU A 31 8.30 19.26 4.36
N TYR A 32 8.31 20.44 3.75
CA TYR A 32 8.35 21.73 4.45
C TYR A 32 7.21 22.63 3.94
N PRO A 33 6.58 23.43 4.82
CA PRO A 33 5.70 24.51 4.38
C PRO A 33 6.49 25.49 3.52
N TYR A 34 5.87 26.05 2.47
CA TYR A 34 6.58 26.92 1.54
C TYR A 34 7.11 28.23 2.16
N TYR A 35 6.48 28.71 3.24
CA TYR A 35 6.83 29.98 3.89
C TYR A 35 7.47 29.81 5.28
N GLU A 36 7.70 28.58 5.73
CA GLU A 36 8.30 28.32 7.05
C GLU A 36 9.29 27.16 6.97
N ASP A 37 10.46 27.32 7.57
CA ASP A 37 11.44 26.24 7.76
C ASP A 37 11.09 25.32 8.96
N THR A 38 9.87 25.45 9.49
CA THR A 38 9.37 24.56 10.54
C THR A 38 9.17 23.18 9.95
N GLY A 39 9.82 22.17 10.55
CA GLY A 39 9.68 20.79 10.09
C GLY A 39 8.23 20.33 10.20
N PHE A 40 7.57 20.06 9.08
CA PHE A 40 6.25 19.47 9.05
C PHE A 40 6.39 17.96 9.32
N PRO A 41 5.49 17.31 10.09
CA PRO A 41 5.58 15.87 10.37
C PRO A 41 5.21 15.00 9.15
N MET A 42 5.50 15.47 7.94
CA MET A 42 5.32 14.75 6.69
C MET A 42 6.64 14.44 6.00
N HIS A 43 6.68 13.25 5.42
CA HIS A 43 7.80 12.77 4.61
C HIS A 43 7.26 12.14 3.34
N VAL A 44 8.14 12.03 2.36
CA VAL A 44 7.91 11.29 1.13
C VAL A 44 8.98 10.23 0.96
N SER A 45 8.59 9.10 0.40
CA SER A 45 9.51 8.11 -0.15
C SER A 45 9.21 7.94 -1.64
N GLN A 46 10.23 8.01 -2.49
CA GLN A 46 10.08 7.81 -3.93
C GLN A 46 10.68 6.48 -4.33
N CYS A 47 9.93 5.68 -5.09
CA CYS A 47 10.41 4.43 -5.63
C CYS A 47 11.40 4.66 -6.79
N GLU A 48 12.64 4.18 -6.68
CA GLU A 48 13.63 4.33 -7.76
C GLU A 48 13.25 3.59 -9.05
N ARG A 49 12.32 2.62 -9.01
CA ARG A 49 11.86 1.88 -10.20
C ARG A 49 10.79 2.60 -11.00
N CYS A 50 9.72 3.08 -10.34
CA CYS A 50 8.56 3.65 -11.04
C CYS A 50 8.41 5.16 -10.86
N GLY A 51 9.19 5.79 -9.97
CA GLY A 51 9.17 7.24 -9.74
C GLY A 51 7.98 7.75 -8.90
N GLU A 52 7.05 6.87 -8.52
CA GLU A 52 5.88 7.23 -7.72
C GLU A 52 6.26 7.58 -6.27
N TYR A 53 5.53 8.54 -5.71
CA TYR A 53 5.72 9.03 -4.34
C TYR A 53 4.72 8.41 -3.38
N SER A 54 5.24 7.91 -2.26
CA SER A 54 4.46 7.55 -1.09
C SER A 54 4.55 8.65 -0.03
N TYR A 55 3.42 9.01 0.59
CA TYR A 55 3.31 10.11 1.54
C TYR A 55 3.09 9.59 2.95
N TRP A 56 3.87 10.10 3.89
CA TRP A 56 3.92 9.65 5.26
C TRP A 56 3.57 10.81 6.21
N PHE A 57 2.80 10.53 7.25
CA PHE A 57 2.51 11.46 8.34
C PHE A 57 2.86 10.78 9.66
N GLU A 58 3.67 11.43 10.49
CA GLU A 58 4.13 10.87 11.77
C GLU A 58 4.66 9.43 11.64
N LYS A 59 5.47 9.18 10.61
CA LYS A 59 6.05 7.86 10.27
C LYS A 59 5.04 6.79 9.84
N SER A 60 3.77 7.15 9.66
CA SER A 60 2.73 6.27 9.14
C SER A 60 2.46 6.56 7.67
N LEU A 61 2.41 5.52 6.84
CA LEU A 61 2.14 5.65 5.42
C LEU A 61 0.65 6.00 5.21
N LEU A 62 0.39 7.19 4.66
CA LEU A 62 -0.95 7.65 4.34
C LEU A 62 -1.34 7.34 2.91
N ILE A 63 -0.42 7.57 1.96
CA ILE A 63 -0.70 7.42 0.53
C ILE A 63 0.37 6.53 -0.11
N PRO A 64 -0.01 5.41 -0.73
CA PRO A 64 -1.39 4.92 -0.85
C PRO A 64 -1.86 4.25 0.46
N ALA A 65 -3.14 4.39 0.80
CA ALA A 65 -3.73 3.79 2.00
C ALA A 65 -3.68 2.24 1.99
N SER A 66 -3.46 1.66 0.81
CA SER A 66 -3.35 0.23 0.55
C SER A 66 -1.93 -0.32 0.65
N ALA A 67 -0.98 0.48 1.13
CA ALA A 67 0.38 0.00 1.30
C ALA A 67 0.42 -1.17 2.29
N ASN A 68 1.31 -2.13 2.02
CA ASN A 68 1.53 -3.35 2.80
C ASN A 68 0.50 -4.46 2.62
N VAL A 69 -0.44 -4.29 1.69
CA VAL A 69 -1.27 -5.38 1.21
C VAL A 69 -0.60 -5.98 -0.03
N GLU A 70 -0.72 -7.28 -0.25
CA GLU A 70 -0.28 -7.93 -1.49
C GLU A 70 -1.31 -7.74 -2.60
N MET A 71 -0.93 -7.89 -3.87
CA MET A 71 -1.92 -7.90 -4.95
C MET A 71 -2.72 -9.20 -4.90
N PRO A 72 -3.98 -9.22 -5.37
CA PRO A 72 -4.72 -10.47 -5.46
C PRO A 72 -3.98 -11.45 -6.37
N ASN A 73 -4.06 -12.74 -6.04
CA ASN A 73 -3.50 -13.79 -6.88
C ASN A 73 -4.10 -13.69 -8.31
N PRO A 74 -3.28 -13.74 -9.38
CA PRO A 74 -3.78 -13.77 -10.76
C PRO A 74 -4.86 -14.83 -11.04
N ASP A 75 -4.82 -15.96 -10.33
CA ASP A 75 -5.78 -17.07 -10.46
C ASP A 75 -7.12 -16.80 -9.74
N MET A 76 -7.22 -15.69 -8.99
CA MET A 76 -8.45 -15.29 -8.32
C MET A 76 -9.54 -14.92 -9.35
N PRO A 77 -10.81 -15.33 -9.15
CA PRO A 77 -11.92 -14.91 -10.02
C PRO A 77 -12.04 -13.39 -10.11
N GLU A 78 -12.47 -12.86 -11.25
CA GLU A 78 -12.49 -11.41 -11.50
C GLU A 78 -13.34 -10.65 -10.48
N ASP A 79 -14.50 -11.22 -10.15
CA ASP A 79 -15.40 -10.75 -9.09
C ASP A 79 -14.73 -10.67 -7.71
N CYS A 80 -13.83 -11.61 -7.41
CA CYS A 80 -13.09 -11.62 -6.15
C CYS A 80 -11.90 -10.66 -6.18
N LYS A 81 -11.30 -10.42 -7.36
CA LYS A 81 -10.24 -9.43 -7.55
C LYS A 81 -10.76 -8.02 -7.28
N SER A 82 -11.95 -7.67 -7.77
CA SER A 82 -12.54 -6.35 -7.50
C SER A 82 -12.78 -6.12 -6.02
N ASP A 83 -13.42 -7.09 -5.35
CA ASP A 83 -13.74 -7.04 -3.92
C ASP A 83 -12.44 -7.01 -3.08
N TYR A 84 -11.40 -7.75 -3.48
CA TYR A 84 -10.07 -7.70 -2.87
C TYR A 84 -9.42 -6.33 -3.01
N MET A 85 -9.46 -5.73 -4.22
CA MET A 85 -8.88 -4.41 -4.47
C MET A 85 -9.59 -3.31 -3.67
N GLU A 86 -10.92 -3.41 -3.53
CA GLU A 86 -11.69 -2.52 -2.66
C GLU A 86 -11.29 -2.72 -1.19
N ALA A 87 -11.27 -3.97 -0.70
CA ALA A 87 -10.86 -4.29 0.66
C ALA A 87 -9.46 -3.76 0.97
N ARG A 88 -8.53 -3.94 0.03
CA ARG A 88 -7.18 -3.41 0.06
C ARG A 88 -7.15 -1.89 0.17
N SER A 89 -8.03 -1.17 -0.52
CA SER A 89 -8.08 0.30 -0.49
C SER A 89 -8.58 0.89 0.83
N ILE A 90 -9.36 0.13 1.60
CA ILE A 90 -9.99 0.60 2.84
C ILE A 90 -9.47 -0.07 4.11
N VAL A 91 -8.56 -1.05 4.03
CA VAL A 91 -8.16 -1.88 5.19
C VAL A 91 -7.74 -1.07 6.42
N ASN A 92 -7.01 0.03 6.21
CA ASN A 92 -6.56 0.91 7.29
C ASN A 92 -7.64 1.89 7.79
N LEU A 93 -8.65 2.17 6.97
CA LEU A 93 -9.77 3.07 7.29
C LEU A 93 -10.95 2.33 7.95
N SER A 94 -11.24 1.13 7.44
CA SER A 94 -12.34 0.26 7.88
C SER A 94 -11.90 -1.20 7.80
N PRO A 95 -11.14 -1.70 8.80
CA PRO A 95 -10.74 -3.10 8.86
C PRO A 95 -11.94 -4.06 8.81
N LYS A 96 -13.07 -3.65 9.43
CA LYS A 96 -14.33 -4.42 9.41
C LYS A 96 -14.96 -4.45 8.01
N GLY A 97 -14.92 -3.33 7.29
CA GLY A 97 -15.40 -3.24 5.91
C GLY A 97 -14.56 -4.11 4.97
N ALA A 98 -13.22 -4.00 5.05
CA ALA A 98 -12.31 -4.85 4.29
C ALA A 98 -12.55 -6.34 4.56
N ALA A 99 -12.70 -6.73 5.83
CA ALA A 99 -13.00 -8.12 6.18
C ALA A 99 -14.36 -8.61 5.66
N ALA A 100 -15.37 -7.72 5.58
CA ALA A 100 -16.68 -8.06 5.02
C ALA A 100 -16.60 -8.31 3.50
N LEU A 101 -15.87 -7.46 2.77
CA LEU A 101 -15.60 -7.63 1.33
C LEU A 101 -14.88 -8.96 1.06
N LEU A 102 -13.82 -9.26 1.82
CA LEU A 102 -13.09 -10.53 1.67
C LEU A 102 -13.95 -11.76 1.99
N ARG A 103 -14.87 -11.66 2.96
CA ARG A 103 -15.83 -12.74 3.26
C ARG A 103 -16.83 -12.94 2.13
N LEU A 104 -17.26 -11.87 1.46
CA LEU A 104 -18.14 -11.94 0.30
C LEU A 104 -17.47 -12.70 -0.86
N CYS A 105 -16.18 -12.43 -1.13
CA CYS A 105 -15.39 -13.18 -2.12
C CYS A 105 -15.46 -14.69 -1.85
N LEU A 106 -15.18 -15.10 -0.61
CA LEU A 106 -15.14 -16.51 -0.21
C LEU A 106 -16.52 -17.19 -0.37
N GLN A 107 -17.59 -16.48 -0.03
CA GLN A 107 -18.95 -17.00 -0.20
C GLN A 107 -19.31 -17.22 -1.66
N ARG A 108 -18.97 -16.27 -2.54
CA ARG A 108 -19.20 -16.38 -4.00
C ARG A 108 -18.40 -17.51 -4.62
N SER A 109 -17.15 -17.69 -4.17
CA SER A 109 -16.24 -18.74 -4.64
C SER A 109 -16.71 -20.16 -4.29
N ALA A 110 -17.51 -20.32 -3.23
CA ALA A 110 -18.00 -21.62 -2.76
C ALA A 110 -19.34 -22.05 -3.38
N LEU A 111 -19.99 -21.16 -4.15
CA LEU A 111 -21.33 -21.37 -4.72
C LEU A 111 -21.32 -21.55 -6.25
N GLY A 112 -20.15 -21.52 -6.89
CA GLY A 112 -19.94 -21.80 -8.31
C GLY A 112 -19.10 -23.05 -8.52
#